data_AF-A0A0S8EUD3-F1
#
_entry.id   AF-A0A0S8EUD3-F1
#
_cell.length_a   1.000
_cell.length_b   1.000
_cell.length_c   1.000
_cell.angle_alpha   90.00
_cell.angle_beta   90.00
_cell.angle_gamma   90.00
#
_symmetry.space_group_name_H-M   'P 1'
#
loop_
_entity.id
_entity.type
_entity.pdbx_description
1 polymer ?
#
loop_
_entity_poly.entity_id
_entity_poly.type
_entity_poly.pdbx_seq_one_letter_code
_entity_poly.pdbx_strand_id
1 'polypeptide(L)'
;MALTAALLTCGCGESTEGTGSAGSGGAGGTQPVEPGPTCIAFCVKVVGGCRAFAITEQECREFCQLSLDAEYAHAEPCGEAAEDVFLCATELDCEGVKDWRDQIPSDAYPCREKVLVYDALVADGVCPQGT
;
A
#
# COMPACT_ATOMS: atom_id res chain seq x y z
N MET A 1 55.05 25.90 -20.76
CA MET A 1 55.55 25.90 -19.36
C MET A 1 54.55 25.11 -18.52
N ALA A 2 55.05 24.08 -17.82
CA ALA A 2 54.47 23.24 -16.73
C ALA A 2 53.00 22.80 -16.88
N LEU A 3 52.59 21.52 -17.04
CA LEU A 3 53.13 20.19 -16.69
C LEU A 3 53.52 20.02 -15.21
N THR A 4 52.59 19.50 -14.41
CA THR A 4 52.87 18.47 -13.39
C THR A 4 51.59 17.71 -13.04
N ALA A 5 51.67 16.40 -13.22
CA ALA A 5 50.74 15.36 -12.81
C ALA A 5 51.28 14.63 -11.57
N ALA A 6 50.47 13.67 -11.06
CA ALA A 6 50.79 12.56 -10.15
C ALA A 6 50.68 12.89 -8.64
N LEU A 7 50.19 12.03 -7.74
CA LEU A 7 50.15 10.56 -7.61
C LEU A 7 48.88 10.15 -6.80
N LEU A 8 48.11 9.10 -7.12
CA LEU A 8 48.36 7.64 -6.97
C LEU A 8 48.48 7.14 -5.52
N THR A 9 47.41 6.50 -5.03
CA THR A 9 47.42 5.26 -4.23
C THR A 9 46.25 4.40 -4.72
N CYS A 10 46.45 3.45 -5.64
CA CYS A 10 46.88 2.06 -5.39
C CYS A 10 46.11 1.38 -4.25
N GLY A 11 45.04 0.69 -4.62
CA GLY A 11 44.54 -0.52 -3.97
C GLY A 11 44.11 -1.49 -5.08
N CYS A 12 44.98 -2.43 -5.41
CA CYS A 12 44.80 -3.41 -6.48
C CYS A 12 43.76 -4.46 -6.12
N GLY A 13 42.99 -4.87 -7.13
CA GLY A 13 42.11 -6.03 -7.14
C GLY A 13 41.73 -6.38 -8.57
N GLU A 14 42.73 -6.72 -9.38
CA GLU A 14 42.66 -7.46 -10.64
C GLU A 14 41.88 -8.79 -10.40
N SER A 15 41.09 -9.38 -11.29
CA SER A 15 41.21 -9.50 -12.73
C SER A 15 39.88 -9.97 -13.36
N THR A 16 39.77 -9.74 -14.67
CA THR A 16 39.16 -10.63 -15.68
C THR A 16 37.86 -10.13 -16.32
N GLU A 17 38.00 -9.88 -17.61
CA GLU A 17 36.99 -9.53 -18.59
C GLU A 17 35.89 -10.59 -18.72
N GLY A 18 34.66 -10.11 -18.85
CA GLY A 18 33.50 -10.90 -19.24
C GLY A 18 32.43 -9.98 -19.82
N THR A 19 32.50 -9.76 -21.14
CA THR A 19 31.33 -9.28 -21.90
C THR A 19 30.18 -10.26 -21.67
N GLY A 20 29.09 -9.75 -21.09
CA GLY A 20 27.88 -10.53 -20.86
C GLY A 20 26.76 -9.61 -20.38
N SER A 21 25.87 -9.32 -21.31
CA SER A 21 24.43 -9.09 -21.17
C SER A 21 23.84 -8.64 -19.82
N ALA A 22 22.95 -7.64 -19.93
CA ALA A 22 21.87 -7.34 -19.02
C ALA A 22 21.51 -8.48 -18.04
N GLY A 23 21.83 -8.28 -16.77
CA GLY A 23 21.39 -9.11 -15.66
C GLY A 23 20.47 -8.28 -14.77
N SER A 24 19.17 -8.40 -15.01
CA SER A 24 18.10 -7.97 -14.11
C SER A 24 18.25 -8.72 -12.78
N GLY A 25 18.93 -8.11 -11.81
CA GLY A 25 19.24 -8.71 -10.52
C GLY A 25 18.25 -8.29 -9.45
N GLY A 26 17.12 -9.01 -9.37
CA GLY A 26 16.12 -8.83 -8.34
C GLY A 26 14.85 -9.63 -8.60
N ALA A 27 14.97 -10.95 -8.84
CA ALA A 27 13.86 -11.84 -8.56
C ALA A 27 13.55 -11.69 -7.06
N GLY A 28 12.42 -11.13 -6.66
CA GLY A 28 11.11 -11.60 -7.10
C GLY A 28 10.73 -12.72 -6.13
N GLY A 29 10.44 -12.30 -4.91
CA GLY A 29 10.06 -13.14 -3.79
C GLY A 29 9.49 -12.24 -2.72
N THR A 30 8.44 -11.47 -3.07
CA THR A 30 7.53 -10.96 -2.06
C THR A 30 7.07 -12.19 -1.29
N GLN A 31 7.57 -12.37 -0.07
CA GLN A 31 6.96 -13.35 0.82
C GLN A 31 5.47 -13.00 0.87
N PRO A 32 4.57 -13.99 0.75
CA PRO A 32 3.15 -13.71 0.87
C PRO A 32 2.96 -13.02 2.23
N VAL A 33 2.55 -11.75 2.19
CA VAL A 33 2.27 -11.01 3.42
C VAL A 33 1.04 -11.67 4.02
N GLU A 34 1.16 -12.14 5.26
CA GLU A 34 0.02 -12.71 5.96
C GLU A 34 -0.94 -11.56 6.31
N PRO A 35 -2.17 -11.54 5.78
CA PRO A 35 -3.09 -10.44 6.02
C PRO A 35 -3.53 -10.44 7.48
N GLY A 36 -3.55 -9.25 8.08
CA GLY A 36 -4.04 -9.01 9.41
C GLY A 36 -5.56 -9.23 9.53
N PRO A 37 -6.07 -9.33 10.78
CA PRO A 37 -7.47 -9.65 11.04
C PRO A 37 -8.44 -8.65 10.40
N THR A 38 -8.09 -7.36 10.37
CA THR A 38 -8.92 -6.31 9.75
C THR A 38 -9.10 -6.55 8.24
N CYS A 39 -8.01 -6.82 7.51
CA CYS A 39 -8.08 -7.09 6.08
C CYS A 39 -8.80 -8.40 5.76
N ILE A 40 -8.63 -9.43 6.60
CA ILE A 40 -9.42 -10.67 6.46
C ILE A 40 -10.91 -10.38 6.63
N ALA A 41 -11.31 -9.70 7.70
CA ALA A 41 -12.70 -9.39 7.99
C ALA A 41 -13.33 -8.52 6.90
N PHE A 42 -12.62 -7.47 6.48
CA PHE A 42 -13.02 -6.58 5.41
C PHE A 42 -13.27 -7.35 4.11
N CYS A 43 -12.29 -8.14 3.65
CA CYS A 43 -12.41 -8.85 2.37
C CYS A 43 -13.46 -9.96 2.39
N VAL A 44 -13.60 -10.70 3.50
CA VAL A 44 -14.69 -11.66 3.68
C VAL A 44 -16.05 -10.95 3.59
N LYS A 45 -16.18 -9.77 4.18
CA LYS A 45 -17.42 -9.00 4.12
C LYS A 45 -17.71 -8.46 2.72
N VAL A 46 -16.80 -7.63 2.18
CA VAL A 46 -17.09 -6.83 0.98
C VAL A 46 -17.03 -7.67 -0.30
N VAL A 47 -16.10 -8.63 -0.39
CA VAL A 47 -15.97 -9.51 -1.56
C VAL A 47 -16.77 -10.80 -1.37
N GLY A 48 -16.53 -11.52 -0.27
CA GLY A 48 -17.15 -12.82 -0.03
C GLY A 48 -18.66 -12.76 0.18
N GLY A 49 -19.07 -11.97 1.17
CA GLY A 49 -20.47 -11.86 1.60
C GLY A 49 -21.29 -10.97 0.68
N CYS A 50 -20.85 -9.73 0.46
CA CYS A 50 -21.64 -8.74 -0.26
C CYS A 50 -21.34 -8.65 -1.76
N ARG A 51 -20.23 -9.25 -2.22
CA ARG A 51 -19.80 -9.24 -3.63
C ARG A 51 -19.82 -7.83 -4.24
N ALA A 52 -19.38 -6.85 -3.46
CA ALA A 52 -19.34 -5.45 -3.84
C ALA A 52 -18.24 -5.16 -4.87
N PHE A 53 -17.21 -6.00 -4.96
CA PHE A 53 -16.12 -5.87 -5.92
C PHE A 53 -15.98 -7.14 -6.77
N ALA A 54 -15.56 -6.96 -8.03
CA ALA A 54 -15.34 -8.05 -8.99
C ALA A 54 -13.90 -8.57 -8.95
N ILE A 55 -13.39 -8.82 -7.74
CA ILE A 55 -12.07 -9.41 -7.47
C ILE A 55 -12.27 -10.64 -6.57
N THR A 56 -11.26 -11.48 -6.42
CA THR A 56 -11.29 -12.59 -5.47
C THR A 56 -11.04 -12.11 -4.03
N GLU A 57 -11.47 -12.90 -3.04
CA GLU A 57 -11.16 -12.59 -1.64
C GLU A 57 -9.64 -12.57 -1.38
N GLN A 58 -8.88 -13.41 -2.07
CA GLN A 58 -7.43 -13.46 -1.92
C GLN A 58 -6.77 -12.17 -2.44
N GLU A 59 -7.11 -11.75 -3.65
CA GLU A 59 -6.62 -10.48 -4.22
C GLU A 59 -6.98 -9.29 -3.32
N CYS A 60 -8.18 -9.29 -2.75
CA CYS A 60 -8.58 -8.27 -1.79
C CYS A 60 -7.68 -8.26 -0.55
N ARG A 61 -7.41 -9.43 0.05
CA ARG A 61 -6.61 -9.53 1.28
C ARG A 61 -5.18 -9.06 1.05
N GLU A 62 -4.58 -9.47 -0.07
CA GLU A 62 -3.24 -9.05 -0.47
C GLU A 62 -3.18 -7.53 -0.68
N PHE A 63 -4.11 -6.96 -1.45
CA PHE A 63 -4.15 -5.52 -1.71
C PHE A 63 -4.44 -4.70 -0.44
N CYS A 64 -5.38 -5.14 0.39
CA CYS A 64 -5.70 -4.49 1.67
C CYS A 64 -4.48 -4.45 2.57
N GLN A 65 -3.78 -5.58 2.73
CA GLN A 65 -2.62 -5.64 3.61
C GLN A 65 -1.47 -4.78 3.09
N LEU A 66 -1.18 -4.84 1.78
CA LEU A 66 -0.17 -4.00 1.16
C LEU A 66 -0.45 -2.51 1.35
N SER A 67 -1.73 -2.11 1.22
CA SER A 67 -2.14 -0.72 1.43
C SER A 67 -1.96 -0.33 2.89
N LEU A 68 -2.45 -1.15 3.82
CA LEU A 68 -2.36 -0.86 5.25
C LEU A 68 -0.90 -0.80 5.75
N ASP A 69 -0.05 -1.72 5.29
CA ASP A 69 1.38 -1.71 5.60
C ASP A 69 2.06 -0.45 5.06
N ALA A 70 1.69 0.01 3.86
CA ALA A 70 2.22 1.24 3.28
C ALA A 70 1.83 2.48 4.10
N GLU A 71 0.58 2.55 4.58
CA GLU A 71 0.11 3.63 5.45
C GLU A 71 0.84 3.63 6.79
N TYR A 72 0.95 2.47 7.46
CA TYR A 72 1.70 2.35 8.73
C TYR A 72 3.20 2.64 8.55
N ALA A 73 3.80 2.27 7.43
CA ALA A 73 5.19 2.58 7.12
C ALA A 73 5.42 4.08 6.89
N HIS A 74 4.40 4.81 6.43
CA HIS A 74 4.46 6.26 6.29
C HIS A 74 4.36 6.96 7.65
N ALA A 75 3.26 6.73 8.37
CA ALA A 75 3.06 7.21 9.72
C ALA A 75 1.96 6.40 10.42
N GLU A 76 2.14 6.16 11.72
CA GLU A 76 1.17 5.41 12.55
C GLU A 76 -0.27 5.96 12.44
N PRO A 77 -0.53 7.29 12.50
CA PRO A 77 -1.89 7.82 12.35
C PRO A 77 -2.53 7.54 10.98
N CYS A 78 -1.73 7.36 9.92
CA CYS A 78 -2.23 7.03 8.59
C CYS A 78 -2.73 5.59 8.54
N GLY A 79 -1.95 4.66 9.11
CA GLY A 79 -2.34 3.27 9.26
C GLY A 79 -3.61 3.13 10.08
N GLU A 80 -3.68 3.79 11.24
CA GLU A 80 -4.88 3.77 12.10
C GLU A 80 -6.12 4.33 11.39
N ALA A 81 -5.99 5.47 10.69
CA ALA A 81 -7.11 6.07 9.97
C ALA A 81 -7.59 5.21 8.79
N ALA A 82 -6.67 4.60 8.03
CA ALA A 82 -7.01 3.67 6.96
C ALA A 82 -7.69 2.40 7.50
N GLU A 83 -7.18 1.87 8.63
CA GLU A 83 -7.77 0.71 9.31
C GLU A 83 -9.20 0.99 9.76
N ASP A 84 -9.46 2.18 10.30
CA ASP A 84 -10.78 2.65 10.72
C ASP A 84 -11.80 2.68 9.57
N VAL A 85 -11.37 3.03 8.35
CA VAL A 85 -12.23 2.96 7.15
C VAL A 85 -12.60 1.51 6.84
N PHE A 86 -11.63 0.60 6.87
CA PHE A 86 -11.88 -0.82 6.63
C PHE A 86 -12.79 -1.44 7.70
N LEU A 87 -12.54 -1.14 8.97
CA LEU A 87 -13.35 -1.59 10.10
C LEU A 87 -14.80 -1.12 9.95
N CYS A 88 -15.02 0.16 9.61
CA CYS A 88 -16.36 0.68 9.40
C CYS A 88 -17.12 -0.11 8.30
N ALA A 89 -16.47 -0.38 7.17
CA ALA A 89 -17.09 -1.15 6.09
C ALA A 89 -17.45 -2.60 6.51
N THR A 90 -16.78 -3.17 7.50
CA THR A 90 -17.09 -4.51 8.01
C THR A 90 -18.42 -4.57 8.78
N GLU A 91 -18.81 -3.45 9.40
CA GLU A 91 -20.01 -3.33 10.23
C GLU A 91 -21.29 -3.05 9.41
N LEU A 92 -21.14 -2.60 8.16
CA LEU A 92 -22.26 -2.30 7.27
C LEU A 92 -23.00 -3.57 6.83
N ASP A 93 -24.26 -3.44 6.42
CA ASP A 93 -24.93 -4.48 5.65
C ASP A 93 -24.55 -4.39 4.16
N CYS A 94 -25.05 -5.32 3.32
CA CYS A 94 -24.62 -5.36 1.93
C CYS A 94 -25.18 -4.24 1.05
N GLU A 95 -26.25 -3.56 1.48
CA GLU A 95 -26.70 -2.32 0.86
C GLU A 95 -25.75 -1.19 1.23
N GLY A 96 -25.45 -1.01 2.53
CA GLY A 96 -24.50 -0.03 3.02
C GLY A 96 -23.09 -0.17 2.45
N VAL A 97 -22.58 -1.40 2.26
CA VAL A 97 -21.28 -1.62 1.59
C VAL A 97 -21.29 -1.12 0.15
N LYS A 98 -22.39 -1.31 -0.59
CA LYS A 98 -22.51 -0.83 -1.98
C LYS A 98 -22.65 0.68 -2.03
N ASP A 99 -23.43 1.25 -1.13
CA ASP A 99 -23.60 2.69 -0.98
C ASP A 99 -22.28 3.38 -0.60
N TRP A 100 -21.50 2.79 0.31
CA TRP A 100 -20.14 3.23 0.62
C TRP A 100 -19.22 3.17 -0.62
N ARG A 101 -19.20 2.02 -1.32
CA ARG A 101 -18.39 1.83 -2.54
C ARG A 101 -18.74 2.85 -3.63
N ASP A 102 -20.03 3.07 -3.86
CA ASP A 102 -20.53 3.96 -4.91
C ASP A 102 -20.57 5.43 -4.45
N GLN A 103 -20.24 5.69 -3.18
CA GLN A 103 -20.32 6.99 -2.52
C GLN A 103 -21.72 7.61 -2.67
N ILE A 104 -22.74 6.85 -2.29
CA ILE A 104 -24.15 7.23 -2.36
C ILE A 104 -24.76 7.30 -0.95
N PRO A 105 -25.46 8.41 -0.60
CA PRO A 105 -25.42 9.70 -1.27
C PRO A 105 -24.03 10.35 -1.15
N SER A 106 -23.63 11.19 -2.10
CA SER A 106 -22.26 11.73 -2.20
C SER A 106 -21.79 12.56 -1.00
N ASP A 107 -22.71 13.08 -0.20
CA ASP A 107 -22.45 13.88 0.99
C ASP A 107 -22.69 13.15 2.32
N ALA A 108 -23.25 11.93 2.28
CA ALA A 108 -23.61 11.19 3.49
C ALA A 108 -23.53 9.66 3.33
N TYR A 109 -22.67 9.16 2.44
CA TYR A 109 -22.45 7.72 2.29
C TYR A 109 -21.93 7.11 3.62
N PRO A 110 -22.23 5.83 3.89
CA PRO A 110 -21.75 5.15 5.10
C PRO A 110 -20.22 5.23 5.23
N CYS A 111 -19.69 5.33 6.44
CA CYS A 111 -18.24 5.48 6.71
C CYS A 111 -17.59 6.79 6.22
N ARG A 112 -18.35 7.75 5.66
CA ARG A 112 -17.81 9.05 5.24
C ARG A 112 -17.03 9.77 6.35
N GLU A 113 -17.49 9.70 7.60
CA GLU A 113 -16.77 10.33 8.72
C GLU A 113 -15.35 9.76 8.89
N LYS A 114 -15.15 8.45 8.69
CA LYS A 114 -13.83 7.82 8.76
C LYS A 114 -12.94 8.23 7.60
N VAL A 115 -13.51 8.32 6.40
CA VAL A 115 -12.80 8.81 5.21
C VAL A 115 -12.35 10.27 5.41
N LEU A 116 -13.20 11.13 5.98
CA LEU A 116 -12.86 12.52 6.25
C LEU A 116 -11.72 12.69 7.26
N VAL A 117 -11.58 11.76 8.23
CA VAL A 117 -10.44 11.76 9.16
C VAL A 117 -9.16 11.46 8.39
N TYR A 118 -9.16 10.44 7.52
CA TYR A 118 -8.03 10.13 6.67
C TYR A 118 -7.69 11.30 5.72
N ASP A 119 -8.69 11.89 5.05
CA ASP A 119 -8.53 13.04 4.16
C ASP A 119 -7.95 14.26 4.87
N ALA A 120 -8.32 14.49 6.14
CA ALA A 120 -7.75 15.57 6.94
C ALA A 120 -6.25 15.36 7.19
N LEU A 121 -5.82 14.13 7.50
CA LEU A 121 -4.41 13.80 7.66
C LEU A 121 -3.63 13.97 6.35
N VAL A 122 -4.25 13.66 5.20
CA VAL A 122 -3.67 13.93 3.88
C VAL A 122 -3.54 15.44 3.65
N ALA A 123 -4.58 16.23 3.98
CA ALA A 123 -4.57 17.68 3.81
C ALA A 123 -3.52 18.38 4.70
N ASP A 124 -3.27 17.83 5.89
CA ASP A 124 -2.24 18.30 6.82
C ASP A 124 -0.83 17.83 6.45
N GLY A 125 -0.69 16.99 5.42
CA GLY A 125 0.58 16.44 4.94
C GLY A 125 1.16 15.35 5.84
N VAL A 126 0.34 14.76 6.72
CA VAL A 126 0.71 13.63 7.58
C VAL A 126 0.67 12.32 6.79
N CYS A 127 -0.32 12.16 5.91
CA CYS A 127 -0.48 10.99 5.04
C CYS A 127 -0.19 11.33 3.57
N PRO A 128 0.28 10.37 2.77
CA PRO A 128 0.52 10.62 1.36
C PRO A 128 -0.82 10.87 0.64
N GLN A 129 -0.83 11.69 -0.41
CA GLN A 129 -1.99 11.70 -1.30
C GLN A 129 -2.08 10.33 -1.97
N GLY A 130 -3.17 9.60 -1.73
CA GLY A 130 -3.37 8.27 -2.28
C GLY A 130 -3.04 8.22 -3.78
N THR A 131 -2.21 7.25 -4.17
CA THR A 131 -1.76 7.04 -5.55
C THR A 131 -2.80 6.32 -6.40
#